data_AF-A0A1L9WXD4-F1
#
_entry.id   AF-A0A1L9WXD4-F1
#
_cell.length_a   1.000
_cell.length_b   1.000
_cell.length_c   1.000
_cell.angle_alpha   90.00
_cell.angle_beta   90.00
_cell.angle_gamma   90.00
#
_symmetry.space_group_name_H-M   'P 1'
#
loop_
_entity.id
_entity.type
_entity.pdbx_description
1 polymer ?
#
loop_
_entity_poly.entity_id
_entity_poly.type
_entity_poly.pdbx_seq_one_letter_code
_entity_poly.pdbx_strand_id
1 'polypeptide(L)'
;MLPDRYLLAILAAAVAATTSMANASSSGPRSSSTYDPDKPEHFYGHLLVEYICNRAALSDDSAYYTKDVHYHPRSAYQVVKGDWWDTKYGNWTNNHFLYGKKPYSDTERYRKVEHNLCVSGNRFRDQDKGGALESWFMILPMPLLAKEEEWFLVDRTACIRGIYIPIAHQAS
;
A
#
# COMPACT_ATOMS: atom_id res chain seq x y z
N MET A 1 4.31 -16.77 -15.50
CA MET A 1 5.37 -16.49 -14.51
C MET A 1 5.54 -14.98 -14.43
N LEU A 2 5.09 -14.36 -13.34
CA LEU A 2 5.40 -12.95 -13.06
C LEU A 2 6.80 -12.91 -12.44
N PRO A 3 7.71 -12.02 -12.88
CA PRO A 3 9.05 -11.96 -12.32
C PRO A 3 9.00 -11.48 -10.87
N ASP A 4 9.65 -12.22 -9.97
CA ASP A 4 9.77 -12.05 -8.51
C ASP A 4 10.35 -10.68 -8.04
N ARG A 5 10.55 -9.72 -8.93
CA ARG A 5 11.25 -8.46 -8.63
C ARG A 5 10.38 -7.37 -8.01
N TYR A 6 9.05 -7.56 -7.98
CA TYR A 6 8.11 -6.49 -7.62
C TYR A 6 7.19 -6.82 -6.44
N LEU A 7 7.38 -7.96 -5.78
CA LEU A 7 6.45 -8.44 -4.76
C LEU A 7 7.17 -8.58 -3.43
N LEU A 8 6.60 -7.96 -2.39
CA LEU A 8 6.94 -8.27 -1.00
C LEU A 8 5.80 -9.14 -0.43
N ALA A 9 6.13 -10.40 -0.11
CA ALA A 9 5.24 -11.31 0.59
C ALA A 9 5.40 -11.15 2.09
N ILE A 10 4.33 -10.76 2.77
CA ILE A 10 4.27 -10.78 4.22
C ILE A 10 3.31 -11.92 4.59
N LEU A 11 3.84 -13.00 5.15
CA LEU A 11 3.01 -13.98 5.84
C LEU A 11 2.43 -13.27 7.06
N ALA A 12 1.11 -13.12 7.09
CA ALA A 12 0.42 -12.49 8.21
C ALA A 12 0.37 -13.47 9.38
N ALA A 13 1.48 -13.61 10.11
CA ALA A 13 1.51 -14.26 11.42
C ALA A 13 0.85 -13.34 12.47
N ALA A 14 -0.45 -13.11 12.35
CA ALA A 14 -1.25 -12.32 13.29
C ALA A 14 -2.65 -12.93 13.53
N VAL A 15 -2.76 -14.26 13.42
CA VAL A 15 -4.05 -14.97 13.53
C VAL A 15 -4.39 -15.41 14.96
N ALA A 16 -3.48 -15.27 15.94
CA ALA A 16 -3.71 -15.82 17.29
C ALA A 16 -4.29 -14.83 18.33
N ALA A 17 -4.37 -13.52 18.04
CA ALA A 17 -4.70 -12.53 19.08
C ALA A 17 -6.18 -12.09 19.12
N THR A 18 -7.00 -12.43 18.12
CA THR A 18 -8.39 -11.93 18.00
C THR A 18 -9.46 -12.87 18.56
N THR A 19 -9.09 -14.07 19.03
CA THR A 19 -10.06 -15.07 19.51
C THR A 19 -10.75 -14.69 20.83
N SER A 20 -10.31 -13.64 21.54
CA SER A 20 -10.88 -13.28 22.85
C SER A 20 -11.97 -12.20 22.84
N MET A 21 -12.30 -11.55 21.71
CA MET A 21 -13.27 -10.42 21.70
C MET A 21 -14.49 -10.59 20.80
N ALA A 22 -14.62 -11.72 20.08
CA ALA A 22 -15.72 -11.95 19.13
C ALA A 22 -17.06 -12.39 19.76
N ASN A 23 -17.32 -12.05 21.02
CA ASN A 23 -18.58 -12.37 21.71
C ASN A 23 -19.21 -11.11 22.33
N ALA A 24 -19.52 -10.12 21.50
CA ALA A 24 -20.39 -9.01 21.88
C ALA A 24 -21.32 -8.61 20.72
N SER A 25 -22.54 -9.14 20.83
CA SER A 25 -23.83 -8.65 20.33
C SER A 25 -23.98 -8.14 18.89
N SER A 26 -24.84 -8.88 18.19
CA SER A 26 -25.67 -8.52 17.05
C SER A 26 -26.28 -7.11 17.09
N SER A 27 -25.84 -6.24 16.18
CA SER A 27 -26.59 -5.22 15.41
C SER A 27 -25.61 -4.16 14.91
N GLY A 28 -24.76 -4.51 13.94
CA GLY A 28 -23.65 -3.65 13.52
C GLY A 28 -24.13 -2.40 12.76
N PRO A 29 -23.67 -1.18 13.14
CA PRO A 29 -23.91 0.01 12.35
C PRO A 29 -23.23 -0.14 10.98
N ARG A 30 -23.81 0.47 9.94
CA ARG A 30 -23.24 0.49 8.58
C ARG A 30 -21.75 0.81 8.66
N SER A 31 -20.91 -0.14 8.26
CA SER A 31 -19.46 0.04 8.19
C SER A 31 -19.17 1.24 7.29
N SER A 32 -18.77 2.37 7.86
CA SER A 32 -18.18 3.43 7.06
C SER A 32 -16.91 2.86 6.46
N SER A 33 -16.71 3.01 5.16
CA SER A 33 -15.48 2.62 4.46
C SER A 33 -14.25 3.45 4.86
N THR A 34 -14.37 4.24 5.92
CA THR A 34 -13.39 5.23 6.36
C THR A 34 -12.97 4.87 7.77
N TYR A 35 -11.66 4.75 7.97
CA TYR A 35 -11.05 4.55 9.28
C TYR A 35 -11.40 5.72 10.21
N ASP A 36 -11.65 5.38 11.47
CA ASP A 36 -12.03 6.34 12.51
C ASP A 36 -11.12 6.08 13.72
N PRO A 37 -10.21 7.01 14.07
CA PRO A 37 -9.26 6.81 15.16
C PRO A 37 -9.93 6.73 16.53
N ASP A 38 -11.17 7.21 16.67
CA ASP A 38 -11.91 7.20 17.94
C ASP A 38 -12.67 5.87 18.16
N LYS A 39 -12.63 4.96 17.19
CA LYS A 39 -13.29 3.64 17.24
C LYS A 39 -12.27 2.51 17.42
N PRO A 40 -12.15 1.90 18.61
CA PRO A 40 -11.21 0.80 18.86
C PRO A 40 -11.38 -0.40 17.93
N GLU A 41 -12.60 -0.67 17.46
CA GLU A 41 -12.88 -1.73 16.49
C GLU A 41 -12.26 -1.45 15.11
N HIS A 42 -12.09 -0.17 14.73
CA HIS A 42 -11.40 0.20 13.50
C HIS A 42 -9.89 0.04 13.64
N PHE A 43 -9.33 0.17 14.85
CA PHE A 43 -7.91 -0.01 15.11
C PHE A 43 -7.44 -1.43 14.76
N TYR A 44 -8.14 -2.47 15.23
CA TYR A 44 -7.76 -3.86 14.92
C TYR A 44 -8.19 -4.33 13.53
N GLY A 45 -9.08 -3.59 12.87
CA GLY A 45 -9.56 -3.91 11.52
C GLY A 45 -8.63 -3.45 10.39
N HIS A 46 -7.61 -2.64 10.69
CA HIS A 46 -6.77 -2.02 9.68
C HIS A 46 -5.27 -2.16 9.98
N LEU A 47 -4.45 -2.09 8.95
CA LEU A 47 -3.01 -1.89 9.02
C LEU A 47 -2.65 -0.58 8.31
N LEU A 48 -1.56 0.05 8.72
CA LEU A 48 -1.06 1.27 8.08
C LEU A 48 0.18 0.96 7.27
N VAL A 49 0.23 1.45 6.04
CA VAL A 49 1.44 1.38 5.21
C VAL A 49 1.92 2.80 4.97
N GLU A 50 3.12 3.09 5.46
CA GLU A 50 3.80 4.36 5.23
C GLU A 50 4.63 4.28 3.95
N TYR A 51 4.51 5.30 3.12
CA TYR A 51 5.35 5.48 1.94
C TYR A 51 5.82 6.93 1.79
N ILE A 52 6.93 7.10 1.08
CA ILE A 52 7.42 8.43 0.73
C ILE A 52 6.75 8.88 -0.57
N CYS A 53 5.89 9.89 -0.46
CA CYS A 53 5.06 10.40 -1.54
C CYS A 53 5.86 11.18 -2.58
N ASN A 54 6.73 12.07 -2.13
CA ASN A 54 7.50 12.96 -3.01
C ASN A 54 8.85 12.38 -3.46
N ARG A 55 8.96 11.04 -3.55
CA ARG A 55 10.12 10.36 -4.13
C ARG A 55 9.72 9.64 -5.41
N ALA A 56 10.20 10.16 -6.54
CA ALA A 56 10.00 9.51 -7.83
C ALA A 56 10.71 8.15 -7.87
N ALA A 57 10.18 7.21 -8.68
CA ALA A 57 10.85 5.93 -8.91
C ALA A 57 12.15 6.12 -9.71
N LEU A 58 12.10 7.00 -10.71
CA LEU A 58 13.18 7.29 -11.66
C LEU A 58 13.22 8.79 -11.99
N SER A 59 14.39 9.31 -12.37
CA SER A 59 14.59 10.72 -12.72
C SER A 59 15.40 10.89 -14.01
N ASP A 60 15.32 12.07 -14.61
CA ASP A 60 16.06 12.46 -15.81
C ASP A 60 15.82 11.49 -16.97
N ASP A 61 16.86 11.11 -17.70
CA ASP A 61 16.74 10.21 -18.86
C ASP A 61 16.17 8.84 -18.49
N SER A 62 16.39 8.40 -17.23
CA SER A 62 15.84 7.13 -16.74
C SER A 62 14.32 7.17 -16.53
N ALA A 63 13.71 8.36 -16.46
CA ALA A 63 12.27 8.51 -16.35
C ALA A 63 11.53 8.18 -17.65
N TYR A 64 12.20 8.17 -18.81
CA TYR A 64 11.52 7.88 -20.07
C TYR A 64 11.12 6.42 -20.18
N TYR A 65 9.88 6.19 -20.63
CA TYR A 65 9.31 4.85 -20.66
C TYR A 65 10.09 3.90 -21.58
N THR A 66 10.44 2.77 -21.00
CA THR A 66 11.02 1.59 -21.63
C THR A 66 10.32 0.38 -21.04
N LYS A 67 9.76 -0.49 -21.88
CA LYS A 67 8.94 -1.62 -21.40
C LYS A 67 9.69 -2.52 -20.41
N ASP A 68 10.99 -2.73 -20.62
CA ASP A 68 11.76 -3.67 -19.80
C ASP A 68 12.02 -3.17 -18.37
N VAL A 69 12.04 -1.84 -18.18
CA VAL A 69 12.24 -1.21 -16.86
C VAL A 69 10.90 -0.80 -16.24
N HIS A 70 9.94 -0.42 -17.08
CA HIS A 70 8.73 0.27 -16.69
C HIS A 70 7.45 -0.56 -16.93
N TYR A 71 7.58 -1.87 -17.07
CA TYR A 71 6.41 -2.73 -17.12
C TYR A 71 6.03 -3.19 -15.71
N HIS A 72 4.82 -2.85 -15.30
CA HIS A 72 4.19 -3.41 -14.11
C HIS A 72 2.80 -3.95 -14.47
N PRO A 73 2.44 -5.19 -14.07
CA PRO A 73 1.21 -5.84 -14.51
C PRO A 73 -0.08 -5.17 -14.02
N ARG A 74 0.01 -4.31 -12.99
CA ARG A 74 -1.14 -3.72 -12.31
C ARG A 74 -1.11 -2.20 -12.20
N SER A 75 0.01 -1.53 -12.45
CA SER A 75 0.10 -0.07 -12.32
C SER A 75 0.55 0.53 -13.63
N ALA A 76 -0.08 1.63 -14.03
CA ALA A 76 0.42 2.45 -15.13
C ALA A 76 1.66 3.22 -14.68
N TYR A 77 2.52 3.55 -15.64
CA TYR A 77 3.65 4.47 -15.46
C TYR A 77 3.29 5.85 -15.97
N GLN A 78 3.75 6.89 -15.29
CA GLN A 78 3.60 8.26 -15.75
C GLN A 78 4.92 9.02 -15.62
N VAL A 79 5.23 9.80 -16.64
CA VAL A 79 6.32 10.77 -16.63
C VAL A 79 5.74 12.15 -16.40
N VAL A 80 6.23 12.84 -15.38
CA VAL A 80 5.79 14.17 -14.97
C VAL A 80 6.98 15.10 -14.83
N LYS A 81 6.72 16.41 -14.83
CA LYS A 81 7.74 17.45 -14.66
C LYS A 81 7.15 18.56 -13.80
N GLY A 82 7.98 19.16 -12.95
CA GLY A 82 7.60 20.34 -12.17
C GLY A 82 7.60 21.61 -13.04
N ASP A 83 6.86 22.62 -12.60
CA ASP A 83 6.83 23.93 -13.26
C ASP A 83 8.24 24.54 -13.23
N TRP A 84 8.66 25.10 -14.37
CA TRP A 84 9.97 25.73 -14.55
C TRP A 84 11.16 24.85 -14.13
N TRP A 85 11.06 23.53 -14.36
CA TRP A 85 12.07 22.57 -13.94
C TRP A 85 12.38 21.57 -15.04
N ASP A 86 13.63 21.29 -15.39
CA ASP A 86 13.92 20.45 -16.57
C ASP A 86 13.90 18.96 -16.31
N THR A 87 14.26 18.53 -15.09
CA THR A 87 14.24 17.12 -14.69
C THR A 87 12.85 16.53 -14.86
N LYS A 88 12.81 15.40 -15.56
CA LYS A 88 11.63 14.54 -15.66
C LYS A 88 11.64 13.56 -14.50
N TYR A 89 10.47 13.26 -13.98
CA TYR A 89 10.26 12.30 -12.92
C TYR A 89 9.32 11.23 -13.42
N GLY A 90 9.75 9.98 -13.33
CA GLY A 90 8.94 8.83 -13.68
C GLY A 90 8.43 8.15 -12.42
N ASN A 91 7.13 7.85 -12.38
CA ASN A 91 6.54 7.16 -11.25
C ASN A 91 5.36 6.27 -11.65
N TRP A 92 5.07 5.29 -10.79
CA TRP A 92 3.86 4.48 -10.88
C TRP A 92 2.64 5.27 -10.42
N THR A 93 1.48 5.03 -11.04
CA THR A 93 0.22 5.72 -10.69
C THR A 93 -0.48 5.11 -9.49
N ASN A 94 -0.27 3.82 -9.22
CA ASN A 94 -1.02 3.08 -8.20
C ASN A 94 -0.14 2.08 -7.44
N ASN A 95 -0.47 1.89 -6.18
CA ASN A 95 0.00 0.77 -5.39
C ASN A 95 -1.16 -0.19 -5.12
N HIS A 96 -0.84 -1.48 -5.18
CA HIS A 96 -1.80 -2.55 -5.10
C HIS A 96 -1.47 -3.50 -3.97
N PHE A 97 -2.53 -3.89 -3.30
CA PHE A 97 -2.51 -4.72 -2.11
C PHE A 97 -3.41 -5.91 -2.34
N LEU A 98 -2.83 -7.09 -2.32
CA LEU A 98 -3.52 -8.33 -2.64
C LEU A 98 -3.63 -9.19 -1.37
N TYR A 99 -4.79 -9.81 -1.18
CA TYR A 99 -5.06 -10.72 -0.07
C TYR A 99 -5.58 -12.04 -0.64
N GLY A 100 -5.13 -13.15 -0.07
CA GLY A 100 -5.56 -14.47 -0.51
C GLY A 100 -5.21 -15.58 0.46
N LYS A 101 -5.51 -16.81 0.07
CA LYS A 101 -5.37 -18.01 0.89
C LYS A 101 -4.02 -18.68 0.64
N LYS A 102 -3.67 -18.90 -0.64
CA LYS A 102 -2.41 -19.53 -1.05
C LYS A 102 -1.62 -18.64 -2.00
N PRO A 103 -0.40 -18.22 -1.61
CA PRO A 103 0.37 -17.30 -2.44
C PRO A 103 0.68 -17.99 -3.77
N TYR A 104 0.46 -17.27 -4.87
CA TYR A 104 0.75 -17.71 -6.26
C TYR A 104 -0.01 -18.95 -6.76
N SER A 105 -0.95 -19.48 -5.98
CA SER A 105 -1.69 -20.73 -6.28
C SER A 105 -3.19 -20.63 -6.03
N ASP A 106 -3.68 -19.43 -5.67
CA ASP A 106 -5.11 -19.14 -5.63
C ASP A 106 -5.71 -19.15 -7.05
N THR A 107 -6.53 -20.17 -7.33
CA THR A 107 -7.42 -20.24 -8.49
C THR A 107 -8.61 -19.29 -8.35
N GLU A 108 -8.96 -18.91 -7.12
CA GLU A 108 -9.93 -17.86 -6.81
C GLU A 108 -9.30 -16.47 -6.97
N ARG A 109 -10.08 -15.47 -7.42
CA ARG A 109 -9.60 -14.09 -7.52
C ARG A 109 -9.26 -13.55 -6.12
N TYR A 110 -8.01 -13.20 -5.91
CA TYR A 110 -7.55 -12.46 -4.73
C TYR A 110 -8.36 -11.19 -4.50
N ARG A 111 -8.56 -10.81 -3.23
CA ARG A 111 -9.13 -9.51 -2.89
C ARG A 111 -8.06 -8.45 -3.18
N LYS A 112 -8.46 -7.37 -3.85
CA LYS A 112 -7.58 -6.30 -4.30
C LYS A 112 -7.99 -4.99 -3.64
N VAL A 113 -7.02 -4.29 -3.06
CA VAL A 113 -7.15 -2.88 -2.63
C VAL A 113 -6.14 -2.06 -3.41
N GLU A 114 -6.54 -0.86 -3.82
CA GLU A 114 -5.76 0.04 -4.65
C GLU A 114 -5.62 1.39 -3.96
N HIS A 115 -4.44 1.98 -4.08
CA HIS A 115 -4.17 3.34 -3.61
C HIS A 115 -3.48 4.15 -4.71
N ASN A 116 -3.94 5.37 -4.93
CA ASN A 116 -3.32 6.29 -5.89
C ASN A 116 -1.99 6.80 -5.32
N LEU A 117 -0.95 6.75 -6.14
CA LEU A 117 0.37 7.26 -5.79
C LEU A 117 0.54 8.71 -6.24
N CYS A 118 1.55 9.36 -5.68
CA CYS A 118 1.94 10.69 -6.07
C CYS A 118 2.46 10.71 -7.51
N VAL A 119 1.88 11.57 -8.33
CA VAL A 119 2.36 11.88 -9.68
C VAL A 119 2.52 13.40 -9.85
N SER A 120 2.82 14.11 -8.76
CA SER A 120 3.00 15.56 -8.80
C SER A 120 4.46 15.93 -9.10
N GLY A 121 4.72 16.41 -10.30
CA GLY A 121 6.06 16.88 -10.69
C GLY A 121 6.59 18.02 -9.80
N ASN A 122 5.69 18.88 -9.28
CA ASN A 122 6.07 19.94 -8.35
C ASN A 122 6.55 19.40 -7.01
N ARG A 123 5.88 18.39 -6.43
CA ARG A 123 6.34 17.75 -5.18
C ARG A 123 7.71 17.10 -5.34
N PHE A 124 7.94 16.43 -6.46
CA PHE A 124 9.24 15.82 -6.76
C PHE A 124 10.34 16.87 -6.93
N ARG A 125 10.07 17.93 -7.70
CA ARG A 125 10.98 19.08 -7.82
C ARG A 125 11.33 19.66 -6.46
N ASP A 126 10.34 19.89 -5.60
CA ASP A 126 10.56 20.55 -4.32
C ASP A 126 11.39 19.68 -3.37
N GLN A 127 11.22 18.35 -3.43
CA GLN A 127 12.10 17.40 -2.75
C GLN A 127 13.53 17.44 -3.29
N ASP A 128 13.70 17.45 -4.62
CA ASP A 128 14.99 17.48 -5.31
C ASP A 128 15.77 18.79 -5.03
N LYS A 129 15.05 19.90 -4.82
CA LYS A 129 15.61 21.17 -4.33
C LYS A 129 16.08 21.14 -2.86
N GLY A 130 16.00 19.99 -2.20
CA GLY A 130 16.36 19.83 -0.78
C GLY A 130 15.18 19.91 0.18
N GLY A 131 13.94 19.86 -0.31
CA GLY A 131 12.75 19.74 0.52
C GLY A 131 12.70 18.44 1.31
N ALA A 132 11.97 18.44 2.43
CA ALA A 132 11.82 17.27 3.27
C ALA A 132 11.09 16.12 2.56
N LEU A 133 11.40 14.88 2.93
CA LEU A 133 10.63 13.71 2.48
C LEU A 133 9.24 13.73 3.11
N GLU A 134 8.22 13.55 2.28
CA GLU A 134 6.82 13.55 2.69
C GLU A 134 6.35 12.12 2.97
N SER A 135 6.14 11.82 4.24
CA SER A 135 5.55 10.57 4.70
C SER A 135 4.03 10.61 4.56
N TRP A 136 3.47 9.63 3.85
CA TRP A 136 2.03 9.46 3.65
C TRP A 136 1.61 8.05 4.08
N PHE A 137 0.40 7.94 4.62
CA PHE A 137 -0.12 6.71 5.18
C PHE A 137 -1.29 6.18 4.37
N MET A 138 -1.20 4.93 3.96
CA MET A 138 -2.28 4.16 3.36
C MET A 138 -2.93 3.33 4.44
N ILE A 139 -4.22 3.53 4.66
CA ILE A 139 -5.01 2.74 5.60
C ILE A 139 -5.59 1.56 4.83
N LEU A 140 -5.24 0.35 5.24
CA LEU A 140 -5.61 -0.87 4.54
C LEU A 140 -6.34 -1.80 5.50
N PRO A 141 -7.33 -2.58 5.02
CA PRO A 141 -7.99 -3.58 5.86
C PRO A 141 -7.03 -4.72 6.22
N MET A 142 -7.15 -5.25 7.44
CA MET A 142 -6.47 -6.49 7.81
C MET A 142 -6.94 -7.68 6.94
N PRO A 143 -6.12 -8.74 6.80
CA PRO A 143 -6.57 -10.00 6.23
C PRO A 143 -7.79 -10.55 6.99
N LEU A 144 -8.79 -11.03 6.24
CA LEU A 144 -10.04 -11.52 6.80
C LEU A 144 -9.98 -13.04 7.04
N LEU A 145 -10.00 -13.43 8.31
CA LEU A 145 -10.04 -14.84 8.72
C LEU A 145 -11.27 -15.58 8.19
N ALA A 146 -12.43 -14.92 8.15
CA ALA A 146 -13.65 -15.50 7.58
C ALA A 146 -13.53 -15.82 6.09
N LYS A 147 -12.54 -15.25 5.40
CA LYS A 147 -12.21 -15.55 3.99
C LYS A 147 -10.95 -16.40 3.84
N GLU A 148 -10.42 -16.92 4.94
CA GLU A 148 -9.18 -17.71 4.98
C GLU A 148 -7.99 -16.96 4.35
N GLU A 149 -7.95 -15.64 4.48
CA GLU A 149 -6.85 -14.85 3.93
C GLU A 149 -5.60 -15.00 4.84
N GLU A 150 -4.62 -15.76 4.38
CA GLU A 150 -3.39 -16.08 5.13
C GLU A 150 -2.20 -15.19 4.76
N TRP A 151 -2.26 -14.56 3.59
CA TRP A 151 -1.17 -13.73 3.08
C TRP A 151 -1.64 -12.37 2.58
N PHE A 152 -0.71 -11.43 2.63
CA PHE A 152 -0.86 -10.08 2.10
C PHE A 152 0.37 -9.75 1.24
N LEU A 153 0.12 -9.38 -0.02
CA LEU A 153 1.17 -8.97 -0.97
C LEU A 153 1.05 -7.48 -1.25
N VAL A 154 2.21 -6.82 -1.21
CA VAL A 154 2.36 -5.42 -1.61
C VAL A 154 3.14 -5.35 -2.91
N ASP A 155 2.58 -4.68 -3.90
CA ASP A 155 3.33 -4.32 -5.10
C ASP A 155 4.37 -3.26 -4.74
N ARG A 156 5.63 -3.48 -5.14
CA ARG A 156 6.74 -2.56 -4.85
C ARG A 156 6.79 -1.39 -5.83
N THR A 157 5.65 -0.73 -6.03
CA THR A 157 5.53 0.45 -6.91
C THR A 157 5.73 1.78 -6.20
N ALA A 158 5.91 1.76 -4.88
CA ALA A 158 6.20 2.94 -4.08
C ALA A 158 7.38 2.70 -3.13
N CYS A 159 8.00 3.78 -2.67
CA CYS A 159 9.01 3.73 -1.61
C CYS A 159 8.32 3.48 -0.25
N ILE A 160 7.98 2.22 0.02
CA ILE A 160 7.43 1.80 1.32
C ILE A 160 8.51 1.95 2.39
N ARG A 161 8.18 2.71 3.44
CA ARG A 161 9.08 2.98 4.57
C ARG A 161 8.74 2.10 5.77
N GLY A 162 7.47 1.80 5.99
CA GLY A 162 7.02 1.00 7.12
C GLY A 162 5.65 0.39 6.90
N ILE A 163 5.40 -0.74 7.55
CA ILE A 163 4.09 -1.38 7.64
C ILE A 163 3.81 -1.59 9.12
N TYR A 164 2.76 -0.95 9.61
CA TYR A 164 2.37 -0.94 11.01
C TYR A 164 1.16 -1.86 11.16
N ILE A 165 1.37 -2.96 11.88
CA ILE A 165 0.33 -3.92 12.22
C ILE A 165 -0.07 -3.64 13.66
N PRO A 166 -1.32 -3.23 13.94
CA PRO A 166 -1.76 -2.99 15.30
C PRO A 166 -1.82 -4.30 16.09
N ILE A 167 -0.99 -4.39 17.12
CA ILE A 167 -0.91 -5.56 18.00
C ILE A 167 -1.69 -5.39 19.31
N ALA A 168 -1.93 -4.15 19.75
CA ALA A 168 -2.75 -3.80 20.90
C ALA A 168 -3.12 -2.31 20.85
N HIS A 169 -4.40 -1.98 21.11
CA HIS A 169 -4.90 -0.60 21.21
C HIS A 169 -4.64 0.00 22.60
N GLN A 170 -4.55 -0.84 23.63
CA GLN A 170 -4.17 -0.45 24.98
C GLN A 170 -2.80 -1.03 25.29
N ALA A 171 -1.79 -0.16 25.32
CA ALA A 171 -0.58 -0.42 26.08
C ALA A 171 -0.84 0.03 27.52
N SER A 172 -0.42 -0.79 28.48
CA SER A 172 -0.60 -0.64 29.94
C SER A 172 -0.27 0.74 30.50
#